data_AF-A0A7K7AG75-F1
#
_entry.id   AF-A0A7K7AG75-F1
#
_cell.length_a   1.000
_cell.length_b   1.000
_cell.length_c   1.000
_cell.angle_alpha   90.00
_cell.angle_beta   90.00
_cell.angle_gamma   90.00
#
_symmetry.space_group_name_H-M   'P 1'
#
loop_
_entity.id
_entity.type
_entity.pdbx_description
1 polymer ?
#
loop_
_entity_poly.entity_id
_entity_poly.type
_entity_poly.pdbx_seq_one_letter_code
_entity_poly.pdbx_strand_id
1 'polypeptide(L)'
;MLPLSIKDDEYKPPRLDLLRKLSGWVRSILADKTSRNLFFFLCLNLSFAFVELLYGIWSNSLGLISDSFHMFFDCTALLAGLAASVISKWRSNDAFSYGYVRAEVLAGFVNGLFLIFTAFFIFSEGVERALEPPDVHHERLLPVSILGFVVNLIGIFVFQHGGHGHSHGSGHEHSHSLFNGGLGHGHSHGGHGHSHNHKHGHGHTHDHGHGHSHSQDYCHDDHSLEGTAGSSKQILQGVFLHIVADTLGSIGVIISAILMQNYGLMIADPICSMLIALLIGVSVVPLLKESIGILMQRTPPSLENTLPQCYQRVQQLQGVYSLHDPHFWTLCTDVYIGTLKLLVAPDADARWILSQTHNIFTQAGVRQLYVQMDVAAM
;
A
#
# COMPACT_ATOMS: atom_id res chain seq x y z
N MET A 1 -17.95 36.30 15.38
CA MET A 1 -16.57 36.76 15.09
C MET A 1 -15.74 36.47 16.33
N LEU A 2 -15.00 35.36 16.32
CA LEU A 2 -14.11 34.99 17.43
C LEU A 2 -12.69 35.51 17.14
N PRO A 3 -12.00 36.07 18.15
CA PRO A 3 -10.81 36.88 17.93
C PRO A 3 -9.56 36.05 17.64
N LEU A 4 -8.78 36.56 16.70
CA LEU A 4 -7.41 36.18 16.39
C LEU A 4 -6.52 36.45 17.61
N SER A 5 -6.04 35.40 18.27
CA SER A 5 -4.86 35.50 19.12
C SER A 5 -4.13 34.16 19.16
N ILE A 6 -3.36 33.91 18.11
CA ILE A 6 -2.16 33.08 18.23
C ILE A 6 -1.02 34.09 18.13
N LYS A 7 -0.36 34.28 19.27
CA LYS A 7 0.88 35.03 19.42
C LYS A 7 1.85 34.66 18.29
N ASP A 8 2.39 35.66 17.60
CA ASP A 8 3.53 35.51 16.71
C ASP A 8 4.75 35.06 17.52
N ASP A 9 4.96 33.75 17.61
CA ASP A 9 6.21 33.19 18.13
C ASP A 9 7.30 33.38 17.07
N GLU A 10 8.12 34.42 17.29
CA GLU A 10 9.57 34.44 17.06
C GLU A 10 10.05 33.98 15.67
N TYR A 11 10.36 34.95 14.80
CA TYR A 11 11.02 34.73 13.50
C TYR A 11 12.31 33.90 13.69
N LYS A 12 12.22 32.59 13.44
CA LYS A 12 13.34 31.66 13.44
C LYS A 12 13.91 31.58 12.01
N PRO A 13 15.24 31.62 11.84
CA PRO A 13 15.85 31.61 10.51
C PRO A 13 15.39 30.37 9.72
N PRO A 14 15.21 30.49 8.40
CA PRO A 14 14.57 29.45 7.57
C PRO A 14 15.25 28.08 7.64
N ARG A 15 16.56 28.03 7.96
CA ARG A 15 17.30 26.78 8.17
C ARG A 15 16.88 26.02 9.43
N LEU A 16 16.51 26.70 10.52
CA LEU A 16 16.07 26.06 11.76
C LEU A 16 14.64 25.50 11.63
N ASP A 17 13.80 26.14 10.81
CA ASP A 17 12.45 25.65 10.54
C ASP A 17 12.46 24.42 9.62
N LEU A 18 13.34 24.40 8.61
CA LEU A 18 13.56 23.23 7.75
C LEU A 18 14.11 22.03 8.53
N LEU A 19 15.10 22.21 9.40
CA LEU A 19 15.65 21.12 10.21
C LEU A 19 14.63 20.59 11.23
N ARG A 20 13.80 21.45 11.81
CA ARG A 20 12.70 21.02 12.68
C ARG A 20 11.63 20.26 11.91
N LYS A 21 11.24 20.74 10.73
CA LYS A 21 10.31 20.05 9.82
C LYS A 21 10.86 18.68 9.41
N LEU A 22 12.12 18.61 8.98
CA LEU A 22 12.83 17.36 8.68
C LEU A 22 12.88 16.42 9.90
N SER A 23 13.19 16.93 11.09
CA SER A 23 13.19 16.11 12.31
C SER A 23 11.79 15.56 12.65
N GLY A 24 10.74 16.35 12.40
CA GLY A 24 9.35 15.93 12.54
C GLY A 24 8.96 14.85 11.53
N TRP A 25 9.42 14.99 10.28
CA TRP A 25 9.20 13.99 9.23
C TRP A 25 9.92 12.69 9.56
N VAL A 26 11.19 12.75 9.95
CA VAL A 26 11.99 11.58 10.38
C VAL A 26 11.33 10.88 11.57
N ARG A 27 10.81 11.65 12.54
CA ARG A 27 10.10 11.08 13.70
C ARG A 27 8.78 10.40 13.29
N SER A 28 8.06 10.97 12.34
CA SER A 28 6.85 10.36 11.76
C SER A 28 7.16 9.06 11.01
N ILE A 29 8.25 9.05 10.22
CA ILE A 29 8.74 7.88 9.49
C ILE A 29 9.15 6.76 10.47
N LEU A 30 9.87 7.09 11.54
CA LEU A 30 10.33 6.13 12.55
C LEU A 30 9.19 5.56 13.42
N ALA A 31 8.11 6.33 13.58
CA ALA A 31 6.94 5.92 14.37
C ALA A 31 6.15 4.81 13.67
N ASP A 32 5.97 4.90 12.35
CA ASP A 32 5.29 3.87 11.58
C ASP A 32 6.22 2.70 11.23
N LYS A 33 5.78 1.47 11.47
CA LYS A 33 6.62 0.27 11.26
C LYS A 33 7.00 0.10 9.79
N THR A 34 6.05 0.35 8.88
CA THR A 34 6.23 0.22 7.43
C THR A 34 7.17 1.29 6.90
N SER A 35 6.90 2.57 7.21
CA SER A 35 7.80 3.67 6.83
C SER A 35 9.21 3.52 7.43
N ARG A 36 9.34 3.02 8.66
CA ARG A 36 10.65 2.76 9.28
C ARG A 36 11.45 1.69 8.55
N ASN A 37 10.81 0.58 8.18
CA ASN A 37 11.48 -0.48 7.44
C ASN A 37 11.93 0.00 6.06
N LEU A 38 11.07 0.74 5.35
CA LEU A 38 11.41 1.40 4.09
C LEU A 38 12.60 2.36 4.25
N PHE A 39 12.64 3.13 5.33
CA PHE A 39 13.74 4.07 5.59
C PHE A 39 15.06 3.35 5.86
N PHE A 40 15.09 2.31 6.70
CA PHE A 40 16.33 1.56 6.94
C PHE A 40 16.82 0.86 5.68
N PHE A 41 15.92 0.31 4.87
CA PHE A 41 16.25 -0.29 3.60
C PHE A 41 16.85 0.74 2.62
N LEU A 42 16.21 1.91 2.50
CA LEU A 42 16.74 3.03 1.71
C LEU A 42 18.15 3.42 2.18
N CYS A 43 18.38 3.56 3.49
CA CYS A 43 19.71 3.90 4.02
C CYS A 43 20.75 2.83 3.68
N LEU A 44 20.37 1.55 3.76
CA LEU A 44 21.25 0.43 3.45
C LEU A 44 21.62 0.41 1.96
N ASN A 45 20.64 0.45 1.06
CA ASN A 45 20.87 0.47 -0.39
C ASN A 45 21.65 1.72 -0.83
N LEU A 46 21.32 2.90 -0.29
CA LEU A 46 22.03 4.13 -0.63
C LEU A 46 23.49 4.09 -0.15
N SER A 47 23.74 3.50 1.02
CA SER A 47 25.11 3.32 1.53
C SER A 47 25.90 2.37 0.63
N PHE A 48 25.27 1.28 0.20
CA PHE A 48 25.89 0.31 -0.70
C PHE A 48 26.18 0.90 -2.08
N ALA A 49 25.23 1.62 -2.68
CA ALA A 49 25.43 2.33 -3.95
C ALA A 49 26.64 3.30 -3.89
N PHE A 50 26.86 3.95 -2.74
CA PHE A 50 28.03 4.81 -2.55
C PHE A 50 29.34 4.02 -2.42
N VAL A 51 29.32 2.87 -1.75
CA VAL A 51 30.48 1.96 -1.66
C VAL A 51 30.86 1.44 -3.05
N GLU A 52 29.89 1.02 -3.84
CA GLU A 52 30.12 0.61 -5.23
C GLU A 52 30.65 1.76 -6.08
N LEU A 53 30.07 2.96 -5.96
CA LEU A 53 30.52 4.11 -6.74
C LEU A 53 31.99 4.45 -6.44
N LEU A 54 32.35 4.47 -5.16
CA LEU A 54 33.72 4.71 -4.73
C LEU A 54 34.68 3.60 -5.21
N TYR A 55 34.26 2.34 -5.12
CA TYR A 55 35.04 1.20 -5.58
C TYR A 55 35.19 1.19 -7.11
N GLY A 56 34.16 1.61 -7.85
CA GLY A 56 34.15 1.74 -9.31
C GLY A 56 35.11 2.82 -9.79
N ILE A 57 35.07 3.99 -9.14
CA ILE A 57 36.01 5.09 -9.39
C ILE A 57 37.45 4.65 -9.06
N TRP A 58 37.65 4.01 -7.90
CA TRP A 58 38.98 3.56 -7.48
C TRP A 58 39.56 2.47 -8.40
N SER A 59 38.71 1.56 -8.88
CA SER A 59 39.08 0.50 -9.80
C SER A 59 39.09 0.92 -11.27
N ASN A 60 38.72 2.18 -11.57
CA ASN A 60 38.55 2.75 -12.91
C ASN A 60 37.67 1.88 -13.82
N SER A 61 36.62 1.28 -13.26
CA SER A 61 35.71 0.36 -13.96
C SER A 61 34.43 1.08 -14.35
N LEU A 62 34.27 1.36 -15.64
CA LEU A 62 33.07 2.00 -16.18
C LEU A 62 31.80 1.18 -15.91
N GLY A 63 31.87 -0.15 -16.03
CA GLY A 63 30.73 -1.03 -15.76
C GLY A 63 30.26 -0.97 -14.31
N LEU A 64 31.19 -0.87 -13.36
CA LEU A 64 30.84 -0.77 -11.94
C LEU A 64 30.30 0.62 -11.55
N ILE A 65 30.80 1.66 -12.21
CA ILE A 65 30.27 3.02 -12.07
C ILE A 65 28.84 3.09 -12.58
N SER A 66 28.56 2.47 -13.74
CA SER A 66 27.22 2.35 -14.31
C SER A 66 26.26 1.61 -13.37
N ASP A 67 26.74 0.52 -12.76
CA ASP A 67 26.02 -0.25 -11.74
C ASP A 67 25.63 0.62 -10.54
N SER A 68 26.55 1.45 -10.07
CA SER A 68 26.28 2.34 -8.93
C SER A 68 25.25 3.43 -9.25
N PHE A 69 25.24 3.95 -10.47
CA PHE A 69 24.31 5.00 -10.89
C PHE A 69 22.87 4.48 -11.02
N HIS A 70 22.66 3.26 -11.52
CA HIS A 70 21.30 2.72 -11.57
C HIS A 70 20.74 2.47 -10.16
N MET A 71 21.54 1.89 -9.25
CA MET A 71 21.16 1.70 -7.85
C MET A 71 20.85 3.03 -7.14
N PHE A 72 21.56 4.09 -7.50
CA PHE A 72 21.29 5.44 -6.99
C PHE A 72 19.93 5.99 -7.47
N PHE A 73 19.57 5.78 -8.74
CA PHE A 73 18.26 6.17 -9.25
C PHE A 73 17.14 5.38 -8.59
N ASP A 74 17.36 4.10 -8.33
CA ASP A 74 16.40 3.25 -7.61
C ASP A 74 16.19 3.75 -6.16
N CYS A 75 17.26 4.14 -5.47
CA CYS A 75 17.17 4.79 -4.16
C CYS A 75 16.39 6.12 -4.20
N THR A 76 16.53 6.90 -5.26
CA THR A 76 15.78 8.15 -5.44
C THR A 76 14.28 7.88 -5.58
N ALA A 77 13.92 6.80 -6.27
CA ALA A 77 12.53 6.40 -6.45
C ALA A 77 11.90 5.87 -5.14
N LEU A 78 12.67 5.09 -4.35
CA LEU A 78 12.29 4.69 -2.99
C LEU A 78 12.12 5.89 -2.04
N LEU A 79 13.02 6.88 -2.12
CA LEU A 79 12.92 8.11 -1.36
C LEU A 79 11.65 8.90 -1.69
N ALA A 80 11.29 8.99 -2.98
CA ALA A 80 10.04 9.62 -3.41
C ALA A 80 8.82 8.87 -2.86
N GLY A 81 8.84 7.53 -2.86
CA GLY A 81 7.79 6.70 -2.24
C GLY A 81 7.67 6.93 -0.73
N LEU A 82 8.79 7.01 -0.01
CA LEU A 82 8.81 7.31 1.42
C LEU A 82 8.26 8.71 1.72
N ALA A 83 8.68 9.71 0.94
CA ALA A 83 8.17 11.08 1.07
C ALA A 83 6.66 11.13 0.82
N ALA A 84 6.17 10.43 -0.20
CA ALA A 84 4.74 10.36 -0.51
C ALA A 84 3.93 9.69 0.60
N SER A 85 4.47 8.67 1.27
CA SER A 85 3.85 8.03 2.43
C SER A 85 3.72 8.96 3.65
N VAL A 86 4.61 9.94 3.77
CA VAL A 86 4.49 10.99 4.79
C VAL A 86 3.47 12.05 4.37
N ILE A 87 3.51 12.46 3.10
CA ILE A 87 2.62 13.48 2.54
C ILE A 87 1.15 13.01 2.54
N SER A 88 0.89 11.73 2.27
CA SER A 88 -0.47 11.17 2.23
C SER A 88 -1.20 11.27 3.58
N LYS A 89 -0.46 11.34 4.68
CA LYS A 89 -0.97 11.47 6.05
C LYS A 89 -1.29 12.92 6.43
N TRP A 90 -1.02 13.90 5.56
CA TRP A 90 -1.36 15.29 5.83
C TRP A 90 -2.87 15.53 5.77
N ARG A 91 -3.36 16.40 6.66
CA ARG A 91 -4.78 16.78 6.72
C ARG A 91 -5.19 17.52 5.43
N SER A 92 -6.45 17.38 5.05
CA SER A 92 -7.06 18.15 3.97
C SER A 92 -7.03 19.66 4.24
N ASN A 93 -6.99 20.44 3.16
CA ASN A 93 -7.04 21.90 3.17
C ASN A 93 -7.92 22.42 2.02
N ASP A 94 -8.10 23.74 1.94
CA ASP A 94 -9.00 24.35 0.96
C ASP A 94 -8.59 24.09 -0.49
N ALA A 95 -7.29 23.88 -0.76
CA ALA A 95 -6.79 23.53 -2.09
C ALA A 95 -6.97 22.04 -2.43
N PHE A 96 -6.90 21.16 -1.42
CA PHE A 96 -7.01 19.71 -1.54
C PHE A 96 -8.12 19.16 -0.62
N SER A 97 -9.37 19.25 -1.08
CA SER A 97 -10.56 18.87 -0.30
C SER A 97 -10.59 17.38 0.08
N TYR A 98 -10.08 16.51 -0.81
CA TYR A 98 -9.92 15.07 -0.55
C TYR A 98 -8.62 14.73 0.21
N GLY A 99 -7.81 15.72 0.57
CA GLY A 99 -6.49 15.53 1.17
C GLY A 99 -5.42 15.09 0.16
N TYR A 100 -4.29 14.63 0.69
CA TYR A 100 -3.07 14.33 -0.07
C TYR A 100 -2.91 12.84 -0.44
N VAL A 101 -4.00 12.07 -0.35
CA VAL A 101 -3.95 10.60 -0.46
C VAL A 101 -3.50 10.11 -1.84
N ARG A 102 -3.71 10.92 -2.89
CA ARG A 102 -3.20 10.63 -4.26
C ARG A 102 -1.68 10.75 -4.41
N ALA A 103 -0.98 11.34 -3.44
CA ALA A 103 0.48 11.48 -3.50
C ALA A 103 1.19 10.11 -3.59
N GLU A 104 0.67 9.08 -2.91
CA GLU A 104 1.22 7.72 -2.97
C GLU A 104 1.08 7.11 -4.37
N VAL A 105 -0.07 7.27 -5.01
CA VAL A 105 -0.32 6.79 -6.38
C VAL A 105 0.59 7.51 -7.37
N LEU A 106 0.77 8.83 -7.20
CA LEU A 106 1.66 9.62 -8.05
C LEU A 106 3.12 9.19 -7.88
N ALA A 107 3.57 8.94 -6.65
CA ALA A 107 4.92 8.45 -6.40
C ALA A 107 5.13 7.05 -6.97
N GLY A 108 4.15 6.16 -6.85
CA GLY A 108 4.18 4.84 -7.49
C GLY A 108 4.28 4.92 -9.02
N PHE A 109 3.54 5.84 -9.63
CA PHE A 109 3.62 6.11 -11.07
C PHE A 109 5.00 6.63 -11.49
N VAL A 110 5.52 7.64 -10.80
CA VAL A 110 6.86 8.20 -11.07
C VAL A 110 7.95 7.15 -10.86
N ASN A 111 7.85 6.34 -9.81
CA ASN A 111 8.74 5.20 -9.56
C ASN A 111 8.71 4.20 -10.72
N GLY A 112 7.52 3.87 -11.24
CA GLY A 112 7.41 3.03 -12.44
C GLY A 112 8.10 3.63 -13.67
N LEU A 113 8.06 4.95 -13.86
CA LEU A 113 8.79 5.61 -14.96
C LEU A 113 10.31 5.52 -14.78
N PHE A 114 10.81 5.71 -13.55
CA PHE A 114 12.22 5.52 -13.25
C PHE A 114 12.68 4.08 -13.50
N LEU A 115 11.88 3.08 -13.10
CA LEU A 115 12.21 1.68 -13.35
C LEU A 115 12.26 1.34 -14.86
N ILE A 116 11.38 1.91 -15.69
CA ILE A 116 11.49 1.76 -17.15
C ILE A 116 12.77 2.40 -17.68
N PHE A 117 13.10 3.60 -17.19
CA PHE A 117 14.32 4.30 -17.57
C PHE A 117 15.58 3.49 -17.19
N THR A 118 15.64 2.98 -15.95
CA THR A 118 16.70 2.11 -15.46
C THR A 118 16.78 0.82 -16.29
N ALA A 119 15.66 0.16 -16.55
CA ALA A 119 15.63 -1.06 -17.37
C ALA A 119 16.16 -0.81 -18.79
N PHE A 120 15.77 0.28 -19.43
CA PHE A 120 16.30 0.66 -20.75
C PHE A 120 17.81 0.89 -20.73
N PHE A 121 18.31 1.56 -19.68
CA PHE A 121 19.73 1.83 -19.52
C PHE A 121 20.55 0.54 -19.33
N ILE A 122 20.12 -0.35 -18.42
CA ILE A 122 20.75 -1.67 -18.20
C ILE A 122 20.71 -2.52 -19.49
N PHE A 123 19.60 -2.49 -20.22
CA PHE A 123 19.49 -3.21 -21.48
C PHE A 123 20.48 -2.68 -22.53
N SER A 124 20.57 -1.35 -22.67
CA SER A 124 21.50 -0.71 -23.60
C SER A 124 22.95 -1.06 -23.28
N GLU A 125 23.33 -1.03 -22.00
CA GLU A 125 24.66 -1.40 -21.55
C GLU A 125 24.95 -2.88 -21.79
N GLY A 126 23.97 -3.75 -21.57
CA GLY A 126 24.07 -5.18 -21.90
C GLY A 126 24.31 -5.41 -23.41
N VAL A 127 23.65 -4.66 -24.28
CA VAL A 127 23.88 -4.73 -25.73
C VAL A 127 25.28 -4.25 -26.10
N GLU A 128 25.76 -3.14 -25.53
CA GLU A 128 27.10 -2.61 -25.77
C GLU A 128 28.18 -3.63 -25.37
N ARG A 129 28.07 -4.23 -24.18
CA ARG A 129 29.00 -5.28 -23.71
C ARG A 129 28.94 -6.56 -24.54
N ALA A 130 27.82 -6.85 -25.20
CA ALA A 130 27.70 -7.99 -26.11
C ALA A 130 28.40 -7.75 -27.46
N LEU A 131 28.44 -6.51 -27.95
CA LEU A 131 29.04 -6.14 -29.23
C LEU A 131 30.53 -5.86 -29.12
N GLU A 132 30.93 -5.13 -28.08
CA GLU A 132 32.32 -4.75 -27.79
C GLU A 132 32.67 -5.24 -26.38
N PRO A 133 33.12 -6.50 -26.22
CA PRO A 133 33.49 -7.05 -24.92
C PRO A 133 34.63 -6.21 -24.34
N PRO A 134 34.42 -5.49 -23.22
CA PRO A 134 35.51 -4.76 -22.60
C PRO A 134 36.45 -5.75 -21.92
N ASP A 135 37.75 -5.46 -21.90
CA ASP A 135 38.75 -6.21 -21.11
C ASP A 135 38.53 -5.94 -19.61
N VAL A 136 37.45 -6.49 -19.03
CA VAL A 136 37.15 -6.33 -17.61
C VAL A 136 37.90 -7.40 -16.82
N HIS A 137 38.68 -6.98 -15.82
CA HIS A 137 39.26 -7.90 -14.86
C HIS A 137 38.13 -8.55 -14.03
N HIS A 138 37.70 -9.74 -14.45
CA HIS A 138 36.66 -10.60 -13.87
C HIS A 138 36.74 -10.76 -12.35
N GLU A 139 37.94 -10.60 -11.78
CA GLU A 139 38.22 -10.70 -10.34
C GLU A 139 37.51 -9.64 -9.49
N ARG A 140 37.13 -8.49 -10.09
CA ARG A 140 36.55 -7.36 -9.35
C ARG A 140 35.02 -7.39 -9.29
N LEU A 141 34.36 -8.04 -10.25
CA LEU A 141 32.90 -8.09 -10.37
C LEU A 141 32.27 -9.08 -9.37
N LEU A 142 32.93 -10.21 -9.13
CA LEU A 142 32.41 -11.28 -8.28
C LEU A 142 32.28 -10.85 -6.81
N PRO A 143 33.29 -10.21 -6.15
CA PRO A 143 33.14 -9.76 -4.76
C PRO A 143 32.04 -8.72 -4.57
N VAL A 144 31.88 -7.80 -5.53
CA VAL A 144 30.86 -6.75 -5.48
C VAL A 144 29.46 -7.36 -5.62
N SER A 145 29.28 -8.30 -6.56
CA SER A 145 28.01 -9.02 -6.74
C SER A 145 27.62 -9.85 -5.52
N ILE A 146 28.59 -10.49 -4.83
CA ILE A 146 28.34 -11.19 -3.57
C ILE A 146 27.92 -10.21 -2.47
N LEU A 147 28.59 -9.06 -2.37
CA LEU A 147 28.27 -8.07 -1.36
C LEU A 147 26.87 -7.47 -1.59
N GLY A 148 26.52 -7.17 -2.85
CA GLY A 148 25.19 -6.71 -3.25
C GLY A 148 24.11 -7.75 -2.99
N PHE A 149 24.39 -9.03 -3.27
CA PHE A 149 23.48 -10.12 -2.92
C PHE A 149 23.20 -10.20 -1.41
N VAL A 150 24.24 -10.07 -0.57
CA VAL A 150 24.10 -10.07 0.89
C VAL A 150 23.28 -8.86 1.36
N VAL A 151 23.55 -7.68 0.80
CA VAL A 151 22.79 -6.45 1.06
C VAL A 151 21.31 -6.63 0.75
N ASN A 152 20.98 -7.16 -0.43
CA ASN A 152 19.59 -7.42 -0.83
C ASN A 152 18.92 -8.46 0.06
N LEU A 153 19.64 -9.51 0.49
CA LEU A 153 19.12 -10.52 1.43
C LEU A 153 18.82 -9.93 2.81
N ILE A 154 19.69 -9.06 3.33
CA ILE A 154 19.44 -8.31 4.56
C ILE A 154 18.20 -7.44 4.40
N GLY A 155 18.03 -6.78 3.25
CA GLY A 155 16.84 -6.02 2.91
C GLY A 155 15.56 -6.85 3.00
N ILE A 156 15.52 -8.02 2.34
CA ILE A 156 14.39 -8.96 2.42
C ILE A 156 14.11 -9.39 3.86
N PHE A 157 15.15 -9.73 4.63
CA PHE A 157 15.00 -10.17 6.01
C PHE A 157 14.40 -9.08 6.91
N VAL A 158 14.84 -7.83 6.76
CA VAL A 158 14.31 -6.65 7.47
C VAL A 158 12.85 -6.42 7.12
N PHE A 159 12.46 -6.60 5.84
CA PHE A 159 11.07 -6.50 5.42
C PHE A 159 10.20 -7.64 5.95
N GLN A 160 10.67 -8.89 5.93
CA GLN A 160 9.90 -10.06 6.37
C GLN A 160 9.75 -10.17 7.89
N HIS A 161 10.77 -9.80 8.67
CA HIS A 161 10.69 -9.82 10.14
C HIS A 161 9.94 -8.62 10.72
N GLY A 162 9.67 -7.60 9.90
CA GLY A 162 8.71 -6.55 10.24
C GLY A 162 7.24 -6.94 10.06
N GLY A 163 6.94 -8.03 9.33
CA GLY A 163 5.58 -8.34 8.86
C GLY A 163 4.86 -9.49 9.56
N HIS A 164 5.49 -10.22 10.49
CA HIS A 164 4.93 -11.49 10.98
C HIS A 164 4.65 -11.52 12.49
N GLY A 165 3.40 -11.17 12.84
CA GLY A 165 2.67 -11.82 13.92
C GLY A 165 1.74 -12.86 13.32
N HIS A 166 2.27 -14.03 12.96
CA HIS A 166 1.44 -15.18 12.57
C HIS A 166 0.98 -15.91 13.83
N SER A 167 -0.24 -15.61 14.28
CA SER A 167 -0.99 -16.55 15.11
C SER A 167 -1.60 -17.61 14.19
N HIS A 168 -0.93 -18.76 14.09
CA HIS A 168 -1.58 -19.97 13.59
C HIS A 168 -2.59 -20.45 14.64
N GLY A 169 -3.88 -20.25 14.37
CA GLY A 169 -5.00 -20.86 15.06
C GLY A 169 -5.98 -21.42 14.04
N SER A 170 -5.83 -22.72 13.77
CA SER A 170 -6.71 -23.54 12.95
C SER A 170 -8.17 -23.49 13.43
N GLY A 171 -9.14 -23.43 12.50
CA GLY A 171 -10.48 -23.94 12.76
C GLY A 171 -11.64 -23.20 12.10
N HIS A 172 -12.21 -23.85 11.08
CA HIS A 172 -13.62 -23.82 10.68
C HIS A 172 -14.21 -22.66 9.86
N GLU A 173 -14.40 -22.97 8.58
CA GLU A 173 -15.49 -22.48 7.73
C GLU A 173 -16.85 -22.72 8.39
N HIS A 174 -17.74 -21.73 8.41
CA HIS A 174 -19.18 -21.94 8.26
C HIS A 174 -19.84 -20.73 7.57
N SER A 175 -20.44 -21.02 6.43
CA SER A 175 -21.37 -20.19 5.68
C SER A 175 -22.72 -20.12 6.39
N HIS A 176 -23.29 -18.92 6.52
CA HIS A 176 -24.74 -18.78 6.75
C HIS A 176 -25.31 -17.68 5.86
N SER A 177 -26.00 -18.14 4.82
CA SER A 177 -27.00 -17.41 4.06
C SER A 177 -28.25 -17.22 4.91
N LEU A 178 -28.67 -15.98 5.07
CA LEU A 178 -29.95 -15.59 5.65
C LEU A 178 -30.97 -15.43 4.53
N PHE A 179 -31.80 -16.46 4.26
CA PHE A 179 -33.24 -16.28 4.00
C PHE A 179 -34.04 -17.59 3.99
N ASN A 180 -35.23 -17.50 4.57
CA ASN A 180 -36.45 -18.30 4.41
C ASN A 180 -36.68 -19.58 5.25
N GLY A 181 -37.50 -19.42 6.30
CA GLY A 181 -38.84 -20.02 6.40
C GLY A 181 -38.99 -21.55 6.34
N GLY A 182 -39.41 -22.14 7.45
CA GLY A 182 -40.14 -23.42 7.43
C GLY A 182 -39.95 -24.30 8.66
N LEU A 183 -41.05 -24.48 9.40
CA LEU A 183 -41.47 -25.66 10.16
C LEU A 183 -40.57 -26.24 11.26
N GLY A 184 -41.14 -26.33 12.47
CA GLY A 184 -40.47 -26.85 13.64
C GLY A 184 -40.25 -28.37 13.66
N HIS A 185 -39.39 -28.79 14.58
CA HIS A 185 -39.49 -30.08 15.24
C HIS A 185 -38.74 -30.00 16.59
N GLY A 186 -39.45 -30.27 17.68
CA GLY A 186 -38.82 -30.45 18.99
C GLY A 186 -38.28 -31.86 19.14
N HIS A 187 -37.18 -32.02 19.87
CA HIS A 187 -36.83 -33.26 20.56
C HIS A 187 -36.09 -32.97 21.86
N SER A 188 -36.63 -33.53 22.95
CA SER A 188 -35.99 -33.66 24.25
C SER A 188 -35.16 -34.94 24.29
N HIS A 189 -33.97 -34.89 24.89
CA HIS A 189 -33.38 -35.98 25.66
C HIS A 189 -32.50 -35.29 26.73
N GLY A 190 -32.62 -35.60 28.02
CA GLY A 190 -32.57 -36.93 28.61
C GLY A 190 -31.15 -37.10 29.15
N GLY A 191 -30.99 -36.85 30.46
CA GLY A 191 -29.70 -36.58 31.07
C GLY A 191 -28.73 -37.76 31.13
N HIS A 192 -27.47 -37.42 31.39
CA HIS A 192 -26.56 -38.26 32.16
C HIS A 192 -25.54 -37.37 32.85
N GLY A 193 -25.50 -37.45 34.17
CA GLY A 193 -24.53 -36.76 35.01
C GLY A 193 -23.25 -37.58 35.14
N HIS A 194 -22.13 -36.88 35.27
CA HIS A 194 -20.97 -37.38 35.99
C HIS A 194 -20.36 -36.26 36.83
N SER A 195 -20.33 -36.54 38.13
CA SER A 195 -19.62 -35.82 39.17
C SER A 195 -18.12 -36.10 39.08
N HIS A 196 -17.29 -35.06 39.13
CA HIS A 196 -15.99 -35.15 39.79
C HIS A 196 -15.74 -33.89 40.61
N ASN A 197 -15.67 -34.15 41.91
CA ASN A 197 -15.32 -33.25 42.99
C ASN A 197 -13.79 -33.19 43.06
N HIS A 198 -13.17 -32.01 43.05
CA HIS A 198 -11.99 -31.72 43.89
C HIS A 198 -11.78 -30.20 44.04
N LYS A 199 -11.57 -29.84 45.31
CA LYS A 199 -11.52 -28.54 45.97
C LYS A 199 -10.27 -27.72 45.63
N HIS A 200 -10.42 -26.39 45.58
CA HIS A 200 -9.60 -25.30 46.21
C HIS A 200 -10.46 -24.01 46.01
N GLY A 201 -10.99 -23.24 47.00
CA GLY A 201 -10.39 -22.52 48.14
C GLY A 201 -9.51 -21.37 47.62
N HIS A 202 -9.72 -20.06 47.74
CA HIS A 202 -10.62 -19.12 48.45
C HIS A 202 -10.74 -17.86 47.53
N GLY A 203 -11.83 -17.09 47.43
CA GLY A 203 -12.31 -16.11 48.42
C GLY A 203 -12.47 -14.74 47.73
N HIS A 204 -13.69 -14.36 47.36
CA HIS A 204 -14.04 -13.02 46.87
C HIS A 204 -15.07 -12.40 47.82
N THR A 205 -14.75 -11.20 48.30
CA THR A 205 -15.64 -10.27 48.98
C THR A 205 -16.16 -9.22 47.99
N HIS A 206 -17.23 -8.52 48.41
CA HIS A 206 -17.90 -7.33 47.83
C HIS A 206 -19.16 -7.68 47.02
N ASP A 207 -20.35 -7.66 47.63
CA ASP A 207 -21.19 -6.50 48.06
C ASP A 207 -22.02 -5.95 46.88
N HIS A 208 -23.35 -6.15 46.97
CA HIS A 208 -24.34 -5.83 45.95
C HIS A 208 -25.02 -4.50 46.28
N GLY A 209 -24.53 -3.42 45.67
CA GLY A 209 -25.22 -2.13 45.62
C GLY A 209 -25.84 -1.90 44.24
N HIS A 210 -27.16 -2.06 44.12
CA HIS A 210 -27.92 -1.59 42.96
C HIS A 210 -28.09 -0.06 43.03
N GLY A 211 -27.44 0.65 42.11
CA GLY A 211 -27.66 2.07 41.86
C GLY A 211 -27.86 2.31 40.37
N HIS A 212 -29.10 2.59 39.96
CA HIS A 212 -29.40 3.07 38.60
C HIS A 212 -29.16 4.59 38.56
N SER A 213 -28.18 5.04 37.79
CA SER A 213 -28.01 6.44 37.40
C SER A 213 -27.88 6.54 35.89
N HIS A 214 -28.85 7.21 35.28
CA HIS A 214 -28.81 7.61 33.88
C HIS A 214 -27.75 8.70 33.69
N SER A 215 -26.63 8.37 33.06
CA SER A 215 -25.73 9.35 32.43
C SER A 215 -25.83 9.17 30.92
N GLN A 216 -26.17 10.26 30.24
CA GLN A 216 -26.14 10.36 28.78
C GLN A 216 -24.72 10.04 28.29
N ASP A 217 -24.56 8.87 27.68
CA ASP A 217 -23.41 8.61 26.81
C ASP A 217 -23.61 9.43 25.53
N TYR A 218 -22.92 10.56 25.48
CA TYR A 218 -22.44 11.07 24.20
C TYR A 218 -21.50 10.00 23.65
N CYS A 219 -22.00 9.22 22.70
CA CYS A 219 -21.18 8.42 21.82
C CYS A 219 -20.22 9.38 21.10
N HIS A 220 -19.01 9.52 21.60
CA HIS A 220 -17.92 9.94 20.76
C HIS A 220 -17.66 8.76 19.82
N ASP A 221 -18.18 8.87 18.60
CA ASP A 221 -17.69 8.14 17.44
C ASP A 221 -16.20 8.48 17.29
N ASP A 222 -15.35 7.80 18.05
CA ASP A 222 -13.94 7.70 17.75
C ASP A 222 -13.83 6.74 16.56
N HIS A 223 -14.08 7.30 15.38
CA HIS A 223 -13.58 6.73 14.13
C HIS A 223 -12.06 6.81 14.18
N SER A 224 -11.45 5.88 14.94
CA SER A 224 -10.05 5.54 14.80
C SER A 224 -9.84 5.21 13.32
N LEU A 225 -9.11 6.10 12.66
CA LEU A 225 -8.75 6.05 11.24
C LEU A 225 -7.99 4.75 10.92
N GLU A 226 -8.70 3.63 10.76
CA GLU A 226 -8.25 2.50 9.94
C GLU A 226 -8.33 2.94 8.48
N GLY A 227 -7.37 3.76 8.06
CA GLY A 227 -7.44 4.44 6.78
C GLY A 227 -6.08 4.76 6.22
N THR A 228 -5.29 3.72 5.89
CA THR A 228 -4.13 3.80 4.97
C THR A 228 -3.47 2.45 4.66
N ALA A 229 -3.99 1.33 5.18
CA ALA A 229 -3.40 0.00 4.98
C ALA A 229 -3.42 -0.48 3.52
N GLY A 230 -4.31 0.04 2.67
CA GLY A 230 -4.41 -0.35 1.26
C GLY A 230 -3.27 0.20 0.39
N SER A 231 -2.94 1.49 0.51
CA SER A 231 -2.03 2.16 -0.44
C SER A 231 -0.55 2.05 -0.05
N SER A 232 -0.26 1.90 1.25
CA SER A 232 1.04 1.40 1.70
C SER A 232 1.42 0.04 1.08
N LYS A 233 0.45 -0.82 0.75
CA LYS A 233 0.73 -2.11 0.09
C LYS A 233 1.25 -1.95 -1.33
N GLN A 234 0.78 -0.97 -2.11
CA GLN A 234 1.23 -0.81 -3.50
C GLN A 234 2.67 -0.33 -3.57
N ILE A 235 3.02 0.69 -2.78
CA ILE A 235 4.42 1.14 -2.66
C ILE A 235 5.28 -0.01 -2.13
N LEU A 236 4.85 -0.67 -1.04
CA LEU A 236 5.58 -1.79 -0.45
C LEU A 236 5.74 -2.97 -1.42
N GLN A 237 4.72 -3.30 -2.20
CA GLN A 237 4.77 -4.37 -3.21
C GLN A 237 5.69 -3.99 -4.36
N GLY A 238 5.68 -2.73 -4.79
CA GLY A 238 6.65 -2.21 -5.77
C GLY A 238 8.09 -2.31 -5.26
N VAL A 239 8.34 -1.88 -4.00
CA VAL A 239 9.65 -2.00 -3.36
C VAL A 239 10.06 -3.47 -3.21
N PHE A 240 9.16 -4.34 -2.76
CA PHE A 240 9.43 -5.76 -2.60
C PHE A 240 9.77 -6.43 -3.93
N LEU A 241 8.98 -6.17 -4.98
CA LEU A 241 9.20 -6.74 -6.30
C LEU A 241 10.52 -6.26 -6.91
N HIS A 242 10.87 -4.99 -6.65
CA HIS A 242 12.17 -4.43 -7.02
C HIS A 242 13.33 -5.13 -6.28
N ILE A 243 13.24 -5.29 -4.96
CA ILE A 243 14.26 -6.02 -4.18
C ILE A 243 14.47 -7.42 -4.73
N VAL A 244 13.38 -8.13 -5.04
CA VAL A 244 13.43 -9.48 -5.62
C VAL A 244 14.11 -9.46 -6.99
N ALA A 245 13.81 -8.47 -7.83
CA ALA A 245 14.48 -8.31 -9.12
C ALA A 245 15.98 -8.07 -8.95
N ASP A 246 16.40 -7.22 -8.01
CA ASP A 246 17.81 -6.95 -7.72
C ASP A 246 18.51 -8.19 -7.15
N THR A 247 17.84 -8.96 -6.28
CA THR A 247 18.40 -10.21 -5.74
C THR A 247 18.60 -11.24 -6.85
N LEU A 248 17.61 -11.42 -7.72
CA LEU A 248 17.71 -12.29 -8.89
C LEU A 248 18.80 -11.79 -9.85
N GLY A 249 18.95 -10.47 -9.96
CA GLY A 249 20.01 -9.83 -10.71
C GLY A 249 21.39 -10.20 -10.19
N SER A 250 21.64 -10.02 -8.89
CA SER A 250 22.91 -10.38 -8.26
C SER A 250 23.23 -11.88 -8.41
N ILE A 251 22.23 -12.76 -8.29
CA ILE A 251 22.40 -14.21 -8.54
C ILE A 251 22.82 -14.45 -9.99
N GLY A 252 22.15 -13.79 -10.94
CA GLY A 252 22.46 -13.89 -12.36
C GLY A 252 23.90 -13.49 -12.69
N VAL A 253 24.37 -12.37 -12.13
CA VAL A 253 25.75 -11.88 -12.30
C VAL A 253 26.77 -12.81 -11.62
N ILE A 254 26.45 -13.40 -10.47
CA ILE A 254 27.33 -14.39 -9.82
C ILE A 254 27.48 -15.63 -10.71
N ILE A 255 26.37 -16.13 -11.28
CA ILE A 255 26.39 -17.28 -12.19
C ILE A 255 27.17 -16.93 -13.47
N SER A 256 26.96 -15.75 -14.06
CA SER A 256 27.69 -15.32 -15.25
C SER A 256 29.19 -15.23 -14.96
N ALA A 257 29.60 -14.69 -13.80
CA ALA A 257 30.99 -14.59 -13.37
C ALA A 257 31.67 -15.97 -13.24
N ILE A 258 30.99 -16.96 -12.66
CA ILE A 258 31.49 -18.34 -12.55
C ILE A 258 31.63 -18.98 -13.95
N LEU A 259 30.67 -18.76 -14.84
CA LEU A 259 30.72 -19.28 -16.21
C LEU A 259 31.86 -18.66 -17.02
N MET A 260 32.13 -17.36 -16.82
CA MET A 260 33.26 -16.68 -17.45
C MET A 260 34.61 -17.24 -16.97
N GLN A 261 34.77 -17.46 -15.66
CA GLN A 261 36.03 -18.00 -15.10
C GLN A 261 36.29 -19.45 -15.52
N ASN A 262 35.26 -20.30 -15.55
CA ASN A 262 35.43 -21.73 -15.80
C ASN A 262 35.41 -22.10 -17.30
N TYR A 263 34.56 -21.44 -18.09
CA TYR A 263 34.29 -21.81 -19.49
C TYR A 263 34.70 -20.73 -20.51
N GLY A 264 35.16 -19.56 -20.06
CA GLY A 264 35.55 -18.45 -20.95
C GLY A 264 34.38 -17.80 -21.69
N LEU A 265 33.13 -18.00 -21.23
CA LEU A 265 31.92 -17.52 -21.88
C LEU A 265 31.68 -16.03 -21.59
N MET A 266 32.44 -15.14 -22.24
CA MET A 266 32.37 -13.68 -22.07
C MET A 266 30.99 -13.06 -22.38
N ILE A 267 30.13 -13.78 -23.11
CA ILE A 267 28.79 -13.33 -23.50
C ILE A 267 27.75 -13.60 -22.38
N ALA A 268 28.10 -14.38 -21.35
CA ALA A 268 27.17 -14.76 -20.30
C ALA A 268 26.65 -13.55 -19.49
N ASP A 269 27.53 -12.58 -19.19
CA ASP A 269 27.18 -11.38 -18.42
C ASP A 269 26.23 -10.42 -19.19
N PRO A 270 26.51 -10.07 -20.46
CA PRO A 270 25.58 -9.33 -21.31
C PRO A 270 24.18 -9.95 -21.41
N ILE A 271 24.11 -11.27 -21.63
CA ILE A 271 22.84 -11.99 -21.74
C ILE A 271 22.06 -11.90 -20.43
N CYS A 272 22.75 -12.08 -19.30
CA CYS A 272 22.11 -12.00 -17.99
C CYS A 272 21.55 -10.59 -17.73
N SER A 273 22.32 -9.55 -18.03
CA SER A 273 21.92 -8.14 -17.84
C SER A 273 20.70 -7.78 -18.69
N MET A 274 20.67 -8.21 -19.96
CA MET A 274 19.51 -8.01 -20.83
C MET A 274 18.26 -8.74 -20.33
N LEU A 275 18.41 -9.96 -19.78
CA LEU A 275 17.31 -10.73 -19.21
C LEU A 275 16.74 -10.02 -17.97
N ILE A 276 17.60 -9.55 -17.07
CA ILE A 276 17.19 -8.80 -15.86
C ILE A 276 16.44 -7.53 -16.26
N ALA A 277 16.97 -6.76 -17.21
CA ALA A 277 16.32 -5.55 -17.71
C ALA A 277 14.92 -5.85 -18.30
N LEU A 278 14.77 -6.93 -19.05
CA LEU A 278 13.48 -7.35 -19.58
C LEU A 278 12.50 -7.75 -18.46
N LEU A 279 12.96 -8.49 -17.45
CA LEU A 279 12.14 -8.85 -16.29
C LEU A 279 11.66 -7.62 -15.53
N ILE A 280 12.54 -6.65 -15.29
CA ILE A 280 12.18 -5.36 -14.66
C ILE A 280 11.12 -4.67 -15.52
N GLY A 281 11.36 -4.51 -16.83
CA GLY A 281 10.41 -3.89 -17.75
C GLY A 281 9.01 -4.53 -17.71
N VAL A 282 8.94 -5.87 -17.78
CA VAL A 282 7.67 -6.61 -17.71
C VAL A 282 6.99 -6.44 -16.34
N SER A 283 7.76 -6.42 -15.26
CA SER A 283 7.22 -6.27 -13.89
C SER A 283 6.58 -4.90 -13.63
N VAL A 284 7.03 -3.86 -14.34
CA VAL A 284 6.57 -2.47 -14.14
C VAL A 284 5.28 -2.18 -14.91
N VAL A 285 5.03 -2.85 -16.03
CA VAL A 285 3.80 -2.67 -16.84
C VAL A 285 2.52 -2.77 -15.99
N PRO A 286 2.29 -3.80 -15.16
CA PRO A 286 1.08 -3.87 -14.33
C PRO A 286 1.01 -2.72 -13.30
N LEU A 287 2.14 -2.32 -12.71
CA LEU A 287 2.21 -1.22 -11.73
C LEU A 287 1.82 0.13 -12.37
N LEU A 288 2.31 0.39 -13.59
CA LEU A 288 1.95 1.59 -14.34
C LEU A 288 0.50 1.57 -14.78
N LYS A 289 -0.01 0.44 -15.30
CA LYS A 289 -1.41 0.31 -15.72
C LYS A 289 -2.38 0.58 -14.56
N GLU A 290 -2.09 0.05 -13.38
CA GLU A 290 -2.86 0.31 -12.16
C GLU A 290 -2.81 1.78 -11.76
N SER A 291 -1.61 2.37 -11.70
CA SER A 291 -1.42 3.77 -11.29
C SER A 291 -2.10 4.75 -12.26
N ILE A 292 -1.94 4.52 -13.58
CA ILE A 292 -2.61 5.29 -14.62
C ILE A 292 -4.14 5.14 -14.48
N GLY A 293 -4.64 3.94 -14.24
CA GLY A 293 -6.07 3.71 -14.02
C GLY A 293 -6.63 4.54 -12.86
N ILE A 294 -5.92 4.59 -11.74
CA ILE A 294 -6.34 5.39 -10.58
C ILE A 294 -6.28 6.89 -10.90
N LEU A 295 -5.20 7.36 -11.54
CA LEU A 295 -5.05 8.77 -11.93
C LEU A 295 -6.08 9.22 -12.97
N MET A 296 -6.49 8.32 -13.87
CA MET A 296 -7.57 8.53 -14.85
C MET A 296 -8.98 8.38 -14.26
N GLN A 297 -9.11 8.19 -12.94
CA GLN A 297 -10.40 8.02 -12.26
C GLN A 297 -11.21 6.84 -12.80
N ARG A 298 -10.52 5.74 -13.15
CA ARG A 298 -11.14 4.49 -13.61
C ARG A 298 -12.08 3.94 -12.54
N THR A 299 -13.22 3.43 -12.98
CA THR A 299 -14.12 2.63 -12.15
C THR A 299 -13.35 1.45 -11.54
N PRO A 300 -13.40 1.25 -10.20
CA PRO A 300 -12.68 0.16 -9.56
C PRO A 300 -13.15 -1.20 -10.10
N PRO A 301 -12.23 -2.07 -10.57
CA PRO A 301 -12.58 -3.39 -11.13
C PRO A 301 -13.32 -4.30 -10.12
N SER A 302 -13.07 -4.11 -8.83
CA SER A 302 -13.76 -4.82 -7.75
C SER A 302 -15.24 -4.48 -7.65
N LEU A 303 -15.63 -3.24 -7.97
CA LEU A 303 -17.02 -2.81 -7.96
C LEU A 303 -17.73 -3.05 -9.29
N GLU A 304 -17.00 -3.23 -10.39
CA GLU A 304 -17.59 -3.37 -11.72
C GLU A 304 -18.67 -4.47 -11.79
N ASN A 305 -18.45 -5.59 -11.08
CA ASN A 305 -19.40 -6.70 -11.02
C ASN A 305 -20.52 -6.50 -9.99
N THR A 306 -20.32 -5.69 -8.96
CA THR A 306 -21.29 -5.48 -7.86
C THR A 306 -22.19 -4.27 -8.08
N LEU A 307 -21.73 -3.26 -8.84
CA LEU A 307 -22.46 -2.03 -9.14
C LEU A 307 -23.83 -2.30 -9.80
N PRO A 308 -23.96 -3.19 -10.82
CA PRO A 308 -25.27 -3.48 -11.40
C PRO A 308 -26.29 -4.00 -10.38
N GLN A 309 -25.85 -4.84 -9.44
CA GLN A 309 -26.72 -5.35 -8.37
C GLN A 309 -27.11 -4.25 -7.39
N CYS A 310 -26.20 -3.32 -7.08
CA CYS A 310 -26.49 -2.17 -6.23
C CYS A 310 -27.51 -1.24 -6.89
N TYR A 311 -27.36 -0.96 -8.19
CA TYR A 311 -28.32 -0.14 -8.94
C TYR A 311 -29.71 -0.76 -8.94
N GLN A 312 -29.81 -2.08 -9.15
CA GLN A 312 -31.08 -2.79 -9.09
C GLN A 312 -31.74 -2.70 -7.70
N ARG A 313 -30.97 -2.87 -6.62
CA ARG A 313 -31.49 -2.75 -5.25
C ARG A 313 -31.99 -1.34 -4.94
N VAL A 314 -31.27 -0.31 -5.39
CA VAL A 314 -31.67 1.09 -5.18
C VAL A 314 -32.93 1.42 -5.99
N GLN A 315 -33.07 0.91 -7.22
CA GLN A 315 -34.28 1.07 -8.03
C GLN A 315 -35.50 0.33 -7.47
N GLN A 316 -35.30 -0.68 -6.61
CA GLN A 316 -36.38 -1.41 -5.94
C GLN A 316 -36.89 -0.71 -4.67
N LEU A 317 -36.22 0.35 -4.21
CA LEU A 317 -36.67 1.12 -3.05
C LEU A 317 -37.99 1.84 -3.38
N GLN A 318 -38.94 1.81 -2.44
CA GLN A 318 -40.21 2.50 -2.60
C GLN A 318 -39.97 4.01 -2.74
N GLY A 319 -40.57 4.60 -3.77
CA GLY A 319 -40.45 6.04 -4.06
C GLY A 319 -39.27 6.42 -4.96
N VAL A 320 -38.40 5.49 -5.37
CA VAL A 320 -37.35 5.76 -6.37
C VAL A 320 -37.87 5.45 -7.76
N TYR A 321 -37.88 6.44 -8.66
CA TYR A 321 -38.31 6.25 -10.05
C TYR A 321 -37.15 5.85 -10.97
N SER A 322 -36.02 6.53 -10.84
CA SER A 322 -34.85 6.26 -11.68
C SER A 322 -33.55 6.66 -11.00
N LEU A 323 -32.46 6.03 -11.45
CA LEU A 323 -31.09 6.32 -11.07
C LEU A 323 -30.37 6.86 -12.30
N HIS A 324 -29.73 8.02 -12.16
CA HIS A 324 -29.03 8.73 -13.23
C HIS A 324 -27.57 9.03 -12.85
N ASP A 325 -26.73 9.16 -13.88
CA ASP A 325 -25.33 9.58 -13.81
C ASP A 325 -24.50 8.90 -12.70
N PRO A 326 -24.52 7.56 -12.55
CA PRO A 326 -23.64 6.91 -11.59
C PRO A 326 -22.17 7.07 -12.03
N HIS A 327 -21.37 7.69 -11.18
CA HIS A 327 -19.94 7.84 -11.40
C HIS A 327 -19.19 7.35 -10.17
N PHE A 328 -18.37 6.31 -10.35
CA PHE A 328 -17.57 5.70 -9.30
C PHE A 328 -16.11 5.71 -9.72
N TRP A 329 -15.24 6.16 -8.83
CA TRP A 329 -13.81 6.22 -9.09
C TRP A 329 -13.01 5.79 -7.86
N THR A 330 -11.76 5.45 -8.11
CA THR A 330 -10.80 5.10 -7.06
C THR A 330 -10.04 6.36 -6.66
N LEU A 331 -10.11 6.78 -5.39
CA LEU A 331 -9.33 7.92 -4.89
C LEU A 331 -7.87 7.52 -4.64
N CYS A 332 -7.70 6.41 -3.95
CA CYS A 332 -6.43 5.71 -3.69
C CYS A 332 -6.76 4.22 -3.48
N THR A 333 -5.74 3.40 -3.28
CA THR A 333 -5.92 1.94 -3.09
C THR A 333 -6.94 1.65 -1.99
N ASP A 334 -7.96 0.87 -2.33
CA ASP A 334 -9.06 0.46 -1.45
C ASP A 334 -9.94 1.62 -0.90
N VAL A 335 -9.88 2.81 -1.51
CA VAL A 335 -10.79 3.91 -1.19
C VAL A 335 -11.59 4.30 -2.42
N TYR A 336 -12.83 3.82 -2.45
CA TYR A 336 -13.76 4.07 -3.55
C TYR A 336 -14.72 5.20 -3.19
N ILE A 337 -14.92 6.09 -4.14
CA ILE A 337 -15.84 7.22 -4.04
C ILE A 337 -16.87 7.11 -5.14
N GLY A 338 -18.12 7.44 -4.82
CA GLY A 338 -19.23 7.43 -5.76
C GLY A 338 -20.03 8.71 -5.72
N THR A 339 -20.59 9.09 -6.86
CA THR A 339 -21.64 10.09 -7.00
C THR A 339 -22.78 9.50 -7.83
N LEU A 340 -24.02 9.74 -7.43
CA LEU A 340 -25.18 9.34 -8.22
C LEU A 340 -26.35 10.30 -8.00
N LYS A 341 -27.28 10.32 -8.95
CA LYS A 341 -28.53 11.08 -8.87
C LYS A 341 -29.72 10.14 -8.79
N LEU A 342 -30.64 10.43 -7.88
CA LEU A 342 -31.89 9.69 -7.72
C LEU A 342 -33.07 10.61 -8.03
N LEU A 343 -33.98 10.14 -8.89
CA LEU A 343 -35.28 10.76 -9.09
C LEU A 343 -36.29 10.10 -8.14
N VAL A 344 -36.86 10.89 -7.23
CA VAL A 344 -37.68 10.42 -6.12
C VAL A 344 -39.09 11.01 -6.20
N ALA A 345 -40.08 10.23 -5.78
CA ALA A 345 -41.47 10.65 -5.70
C ALA A 345 -41.65 11.80 -4.66
N PRO A 346 -42.56 12.76 -4.91
CA PRO A 346 -42.77 13.92 -4.04
C PRO A 346 -43.32 13.58 -2.64
N ASP A 347 -43.91 12.41 -2.47
CA ASP A 347 -44.48 11.89 -1.22
C ASP A 347 -43.54 10.93 -0.45
N ALA A 348 -42.37 10.60 -1.01
CA ALA A 348 -41.46 9.62 -0.42
C ALA A 348 -40.54 10.22 0.67
N ASP A 349 -40.16 9.40 1.65
CA ASP A 349 -39.20 9.80 2.69
C ASP A 349 -37.77 9.82 2.14
N ALA A 350 -37.32 11.01 1.77
CA ALA A 350 -35.97 11.27 1.26
C ALA A 350 -34.86 10.83 2.23
N ARG A 351 -35.05 10.94 3.55
CA ARG A 351 -34.00 10.56 4.52
C ARG A 351 -33.84 9.05 4.58
N TRP A 352 -34.97 8.33 4.52
CA TRP A 352 -34.96 6.87 4.49
C TRP A 352 -34.29 6.35 3.21
N ILE A 353 -34.67 6.88 2.04
CA ILE A 353 -34.06 6.50 0.75
C ILE A 353 -32.56 6.78 0.74
N LEU A 354 -32.13 7.95 1.22
CA LEU A 354 -30.72 8.31 1.33
C LEU A 354 -29.97 7.31 2.21
N SER A 355 -30.48 7.03 3.41
CA SER A 355 -29.86 6.09 4.36
C SER A 355 -29.75 4.67 3.79
N GLN A 356 -30.80 4.16 3.15
CA GLN A 356 -30.78 2.84 2.50
C GLN A 356 -29.79 2.80 1.34
N THR A 357 -29.75 3.85 0.52
CA THR A 357 -28.80 3.96 -0.60
C THR A 357 -27.36 3.93 -0.09
N HIS A 358 -27.04 4.72 0.93
CA HIS A 358 -25.73 4.69 1.58
C HIS A 358 -25.39 3.28 2.09
N ASN A 359 -26.30 2.61 2.81
CA ASN A 359 -26.06 1.24 3.31
C ASN A 359 -25.76 0.23 2.19
N ILE A 360 -26.49 0.29 1.07
CA ILE A 360 -26.27 -0.62 -0.07
C ILE A 360 -24.85 -0.45 -0.64
N PHE A 361 -24.41 0.79 -0.87
CA PHE A 361 -23.09 1.04 -1.45
C PHE A 361 -21.95 0.87 -0.45
N THR A 362 -22.18 1.17 0.84
CA THR A 362 -21.19 0.89 1.89
C THR A 362 -20.96 -0.61 2.04
N GLN A 363 -21.99 -1.45 1.92
CA GLN A 363 -21.83 -2.92 1.88
C GLN A 363 -21.04 -3.38 0.65
N ALA A 364 -21.12 -2.66 -0.47
CA ALA A 364 -20.33 -2.94 -1.66
C ALA A 364 -18.85 -2.49 -1.52
N GLY A 365 -18.49 -1.76 -0.46
CA GLY A 365 -17.14 -1.25 -0.21
C GLY A 365 -16.93 0.21 -0.63
N VAL A 366 -17.98 0.94 -1.01
CA VAL A 366 -17.88 2.39 -1.29
C VAL A 366 -17.74 3.13 0.03
N ARG A 367 -16.60 3.81 0.22
CA ARG A 367 -16.28 4.49 1.48
C ARG A 367 -16.97 5.85 1.61
N GLN A 368 -17.12 6.55 0.49
CA GLN A 368 -17.75 7.86 0.44
C GLN A 368 -18.68 7.94 -0.76
N LEU A 369 -19.95 8.15 -0.48
CA LEU A 369 -21.00 8.28 -1.50
C LEU A 369 -21.64 9.67 -1.39
N TYR A 370 -21.85 10.30 -2.53
CA TYR A 370 -22.63 11.52 -2.65
C TYR A 370 -23.88 11.24 -3.48
N VAL A 371 -25.03 11.46 -2.88
CA VAL A 371 -26.33 11.23 -3.51
C VAL A 371 -27.02 12.57 -3.68
N GLN A 372 -27.29 12.96 -4.92
CA GLN A 372 -28.20 14.05 -5.22
C GLN A 372 -29.60 13.48 -5.39
N MET A 373 -30.58 14.04 -4.68
CA MET A 373 -31.98 13.66 -4.79
C MET A 373 -32.74 14.76 -5.50
N ASP A 374 -33.31 14.43 -6.65
CA ASP A 374 -34.19 15.30 -7.40
C ASP A 374 -35.62 14.79 -7.22
N VAL A 375 -36.54 15.70 -6.88
CA VAL A 375 -37.96 15.36 -6.72
C VAL A 375 -38.64 15.45 -8.07
N ALA A 376 -39.40 14.41 -8.45
CA ALA A 376 -40.17 14.44 -9.67
C ALA A 376 -41.18 15.60 -9.64
N ALA A 377 -41.28 16.34 -10.76
CA ALA A 377 -42.34 17.32 -10.93
C ALA A 377 -43.70 16.59 -10.90
N MET A 378 -44.63 17.12 -10.10
CA MET A 378 -46.00 16.58 -9.95
C MET A 378 -46.75 16.53 -11.27
#